data_AF-A0A8J8CGE9-F1
#
_entry.id   AF-A0A8J8CGE9-F1
#
_cell.length_a   1.000
_cell.length_b   1.000
_cell.length_c   1.000
_cell.angle_alpha   90.00
_cell.angle_beta   90.00
_cell.angle_gamma   90.00
#
_symmetry.space_group_name_H-M   'P 1'
#
loop_
_entity.id
_entity.type
_entity.pdbx_description
1 polymer ?
#
loop_
_entity_poly.entity_id
_entity_poly.type
_entity_poly.pdbx_seq_one_letter_code
_entity_poly.pdbx_strand_id
1 'polypeptide(L)'
;MNKRIDVNFITGIKADRIYGFSVYEKDLYKGLNDKVNFNVISMNSLPLPVGRTLSRNFSLYFLYPLYLKLKVKKNVINHITTQKNAFVLNYINPKKSIVTCHDI
;
A
#
# COMPACT_ATOMS: atom_id res chain seq x y z
N MET A 1 -13.87 -13.35 22.32
CA MET A 1 -12.80 -13.04 21.35
C MET A 1 -13.06 -11.66 20.76
N ASN A 2 -12.19 -10.68 20.98
CA ASN A 2 -12.31 -9.39 20.29
C ASN A 2 -12.12 -9.60 18.79
N LYS A 3 -13.11 -9.18 18.01
CA LYS A 3 -13.10 -9.32 16.55
C LYS A 3 -11.95 -8.47 15.99
N ARG A 4 -10.99 -9.08 15.30
CA ARG A 4 -9.90 -8.37 14.64
C ARG A 4 -10.47 -7.49 13.53
N ILE A 5 -9.90 -6.30 13.38
CA ILE A 5 -10.30 -5.34 12.36
C ILE A 5 -9.51 -5.64 11.09
N ASP A 6 -10.17 -5.83 9.95
CA ASP A 6 -9.48 -5.93 8.67
C ASP A 6 -8.99 -4.55 8.22
N VAL A 7 -7.74 -4.47 7.73
CA VAL A 7 -7.11 -3.24 7.25
C VAL A 7 -6.35 -3.53 5.95
N ASN A 8 -6.51 -2.69 4.92
CA ASN A 8 -5.64 -2.74 3.75
C ASN A 8 -4.39 -1.89 4.01
N PHE A 9 -3.20 -2.48 3.94
CA PHE A 9 -1.93 -1.76 4.07
C PHE A 9 -1.27 -1.63 2.71
N ILE A 10 -1.24 -0.41 2.18
CA ILE A 10 -0.83 -0.10 0.81
C ILE A 10 0.57 0.52 0.85
N THR A 11 1.58 -0.26 0.47
CA THR A 11 2.98 0.07 0.74
C THR A 11 3.72 0.59 -0.49
N GLY A 12 3.13 0.47 -1.68
CA GLY A 12 3.67 0.98 -2.94
C GLY A 12 4.28 -0.09 -3.84
N ILE A 13 5.04 0.40 -4.83
CA ILE A 13 5.94 -0.44 -5.62
C ILE A 13 7.20 -0.71 -4.79
N LYS A 14 7.55 -1.98 -4.60
CA LYS A 14 8.79 -2.36 -3.92
C LYS A 14 9.98 -1.79 -4.67
N ALA A 15 10.86 -1.14 -3.93
CA ALA A 15 12.16 -0.74 -4.41
C ALA A 15 13.20 -1.78 -3.98
N ASP A 16 14.30 -1.87 -4.71
CA ASP A 16 15.36 -2.85 -4.48
C ASP A 16 16.14 -2.63 -3.18
N ARG A 17 15.82 -1.56 -2.43
CA ARG A 17 16.45 -1.21 -1.16
C ARG A 17 15.43 -1.21 -0.02
N ILE A 18 15.86 -1.68 1.13
CA ILE A 18 15.13 -1.54 2.39
C ILE A 18 15.33 -0.10 2.87
N TYR A 19 14.23 0.64 3.05
CA TYR A 19 14.24 2.02 3.54
C TYR A 19 13.76 2.08 5.00
N GLY A 20 13.96 3.22 5.69
CA GLY A 20 13.45 3.44 7.05
C GLY A 20 11.95 3.16 7.18
N PHE A 21 11.19 3.43 6.12
CA PHE A 21 9.78 3.06 5.99
C PHE A 21 9.51 1.57 6.29
N SER A 22 10.35 0.66 5.79
CA SER A 22 10.21 -0.79 6.04
C SER A 22 10.41 -1.19 7.51
N VAL A 23 11.11 -0.36 8.29
CA VAL A 23 11.29 -0.57 9.74
C VAL A 23 10.02 -0.15 10.49
N TYR A 24 9.47 1.03 10.18
CA TYR A 24 8.19 1.48 10.74
C TYR A 24 7.03 0.55 10.42
N GLU A 25 6.95 0.07 9.17
CA GLU A 25 5.97 -0.95 8.79
C GLU A 25 6.06 -2.16 9.71
N LYS A 26 7.28 -2.69 9.94
CA LYS A 26 7.53 -3.87 10.76
C LYS A 26 7.12 -3.66 12.22
N ASP A 27 7.38 -2.49 12.79
CA ASP A 27 7.02 -2.20 14.17
C ASP A 27 5.52 -1.99 14.33
N LEU A 28 4.87 -1.36 13.36
CA LEU A 28 3.42 -1.18 13.31
C LEU A 28 2.71 -2.54 13.16
N TYR A 29 3.25 -3.43 12.33
CA TYR A 29 2.82 -4.83 12.22
C TYR A 29 2.89 -5.53 13.57
N LYS A 30 4.04 -5.48 14.24
CA LYS A 30 4.23 -6.14 15.54
C LYS A 30 3.28 -5.60 16.61
N GLY A 31 3.13 -4.28 16.70
CA GLY A 31 2.30 -3.65 17.73
C GLY A 31 0.79 -3.86 17.55
N LEU A 32 0.33 -4.15 16.32
CA LEU A 32 -1.09 -4.28 16.00
C LEU A 32 -1.54 -5.70 15.62
N ASN A 33 -0.61 -6.66 15.55
CA ASN A 33 -0.87 -8.02 15.05
C ASN A 33 -2.04 -8.74 15.77
N ASP A 34 -2.24 -8.45 17.05
CA ASP A 34 -3.29 -9.09 17.85
C ASP A 34 -4.68 -8.49 17.63
N LYS A 35 -4.74 -7.25 17.11
CA LYS A 35 -5.97 -6.45 16.95
C LYS A 35 -6.38 -6.29 15.49
N VAL A 36 -5.45 -6.42 14.56
CA VAL A 36 -5.64 -6.08 13.15
C VAL A 36 -5.30 -7.27 12.25
N ASN A 37 -6.13 -7.51 11.24
CA ASN A 37 -5.84 -8.43 10.15
C ASN A 37 -5.43 -7.62 8.90
N PHE A 38 -4.13 -7.55 8.65
CA PHE A 38 -3.59 -6.74 7.56
C PHE A 38 -3.64 -7.48 6.22
N ASN A 39 -4.22 -6.83 5.22
CA ASN A 39 -4.04 -7.17 3.82
C ASN A 39 -2.90 -6.30 3.24
N VAL A 40 -1.70 -6.85 3.19
CA VAL A 40 -0.50 -6.13 2.69
C VAL A 40 -0.51 -6.12 1.17
N ILE A 41 -0.54 -4.93 0.56
CA ILE A 41 -0.56 -4.77 -0.89
C ILE A 41 0.70 -4.03 -1.33
N SER A 42 1.65 -4.82 -1.82
CA SER A 42 2.87 -4.34 -2.47
C SER A 42 2.95 -4.91 -3.89
N MET A 43 3.53 -4.15 -4.82
CA MET A 43 3.77 -4.60 -6.19
C MET A 43 5.26 -4.57 -6.47
N ASN A 44 5.82 -5.63 -7.05
CA ASN A 44 7.20 -5.56 -7.55
C ASN A 44 7.25 -4.63 -8.76
N SER A 45 8.35 -3.89 -8.95
CA SER A 45 8.54 -3.15 -10.20
C SER A 45 8.58 -4.14 -11.36
N LEU A 46 7.76 -3.91 -12.39
CA LEU A 46 7.88 -4.69 -13.62
C LEU A 46 8.99 -4.07 -14.48
N PRO A 47 10.03 -4.84 -14.85
CA PRO A 47 11.00 -4.39 -15.84
C PRO A 47 10.29 -4.40 -17.20
N LEU A 48 9.95 -3.22 -17.71
CA LEU A 48 9.42 -3.09 -19.06
C LEU A 48 10.58 -2.82 -20.02
N PRO A 49 10.51 -3.30 -21.28
CA PRO A 49 11.54 -3.06 -22.31
C PRO A 49 11.45 -1.63 -22.88
N VAL A 50 11.20 -0.65 -22.00
CA VAL A 50 11.19 0.77 -22.28
C VAL A 50 12.14 1.43 -21.29
N GLY A 51 12.71 2.59 -21.63
CA GLY A 51 13.71 3.25 -20.77
C GLY A 51 13.28 3.34 -19.29
N ARG A 52 14.24 3.24 -18.35
CA ARG A 52 13.98 3.11 -16.90
C ARG A 52 12.94 4.09 -16.35
N THR A 53 13.01 5.36 -16.76
CA THR A 53 12.07 6.40 -16.34
C THR A 53 10.64 6.12 -16.80
N LEU A 54 10.47 5.73 -18.07
CA LEU A 54 9.16 5.44 -18.65
C LEU A 54 8.57 4.16 -18.05
N SER A 55 9.38 3.11 -17.87
CA SER A 55 8.99 1.86 -17.22
C SER A 55 8.46 2.12 -15.81
N ARG A 56 9.17 2.98 -15.05
CA ARG A 56 8.80 3.33 -13.67
C ARG A 56 7.52 4.14 -13.62
N ASN A 57 7.36 5.14 -14.49
CA ASN A 57 6.15 5.96 -14.54
C ASN A 57 4.93 5.14 -14.95
N PHE A 58 5.05 4.28 -15.97
CA PHE A 58 3.97 3.39 -16.39
C PHE A 58 3.57 2.42 -15.28
N SER A 59 4.57 1.85 -14.58
CA SER A 59 4.31 1.00 -13.43
C SER A 59 3.59 1.74 -12.31
N LEU A 60 4.02 2.97 -11.99
CA LEU A 60 3.49 3.77 -10.88
C LEU A 60 2.07 4.29 -11.13
N TYR A 61 1.80 4.81 -12.32
CA TYR A 61 0.56 5.52 -12.63
C TYR A 61 -0.50 4.64 -13.29
N PHE A 62 -0.13 3.50 -13.87
CA PHE A 62 -1.05 2.62 -14.59
C PHE A 62 -1.16 1.22 -13.97
N LEU A 63 -0.05 0.48 -13.93
CA LEU A 63 -0.08 -0.91 -13.48
C LEU A 63 -0.41 -1.01 -11.98
N TYR A 64 0.18 -0.14 -11.17
CA TYR A 64 -0.01 -0.18 -9.72
C TYR A 64 -1.45 0.14 -9.28
N PRO A 65 -2.12 1.19 -9.81
CA PRO A 65 -3.54 1.41 -9.55
C PRO A 65 -4.43 0.23 -9.98
N LEU A 66 -4.14 -0.39 -11.14
CA LEU A 66 -4.90 -1.56 -11.61
C LEU A 66 -4.72 -2.76 -10.67
N TYR A 67 -3.47 -3.05 -10.29
CA TYR A 67 -3.14 -4.10 -9.34
C TYR A 67 -3.81 -3.88 -7.98
N LEU A 68 -3.83 -2.64 -7.49
CA LEU A 68 -4.51 -2.27 -6.25
C LEU A 68 -6.01 -2.55 -6.31
N LYS A 69 -6.70 -2.15 -7.38
CA LYS A 69 -8.13 -2.44 -7.55
C LYS A 69 -8.47 -3.93 -7.44
N LEU A 70 -7.56 -4.80 -7.88
CA LEU A 70 -7.74 -6.26 -7.84
C LEU A 70 -7.45 -6.85 -6.45
N LYS A 71 -6.55 -6.24 -5.67
CA LYS A 71 -6.07 -6.79 -4.38
C LYS A 71 -6.73 -6.18 -3.15
N VAL A 72 -7.33 -5.00 -3.27
CA VAL A 72 -8.03 -4.34 -2.15
C VAL A 72 -9.26 -5.15 -1.73
N LYS A 73 -9.36 -5.46 -0.44
CA LYS A 73 -10.58 -6.05 0.13
C LYS A 73 -11.70 -5.00 0.12
N LYS A 74 -12.79 -5.26 -0.61
CA LYS A 74 -13.89 -4.30 -0.86
C LYS A 74 -14.73 -3.93 0.38
N ASN A 75 -14.78 -4.80 1.39
CA ASN A 75 -15.58 -4.58 2.61
C ASN A 75 -14.77 -4.00 3.78
N VAL A 76 -13.51 -3.63 3.51
CA VAL A 76 -12.63 -3.04 4.51
C VAL A 76 -12.80 -1.54 4.47
N ILE A 77 -13.06 -0.97 5.65
CA ILE A 77 -13.26 0.48 5.83
C ILE A 77 -11.90 1.17 6.01
N ASN A 78 -10.94 0.50 6.66
CA ASN A 78 -9.68 1.12 7.05
C ASN A 78 -8.55 0.84 6.03
N HIS A 79 -7.93 1.90 5.54
CA HIS A 79 -6.79 1.84 4.65
C HIS A 79 -5.62 2.64 5.22
N ILE A 80 -4.44 2.03 5.27
CA ILE A 80 -3.21 2.70 5.67
C ILE A 80 -2.30 2.79 4.43
N THR A 81 -1.79 3.98 4.14
CA THR A 81 -0.86 4.22 3.02
C THR A 81 0.11 5.36 3.35
N THR A 82 1.20 5.48 2.59
CA THR A 82 2.11 6.64 2.69
C THR A 82 1.56 7.84 1.94
N GLN A 83 1.99 9.04 2.32
CA GLN A 83 1.65 10.26 1.59
C GLN A 83 2.05 10.19 0.11
N LYS A 84 3.23 9.64 -0.19
CA LYS A 84 3.71 9.45 -1.57
C LYS A 84 2.77 8.56 -2.39
N ASN A 85 2.14 7.57 -1.76
CA ASN A 85 1.21 6.67 -2.42
C ASN A 85 -0.25 7.12 -2.29
N ALA A 86 -0.55 8.22 -1.60
CA ALA A 86 -1.93 8.67 -1.35
C ALA A 86 -2.72 8.93 -2.64
N PHE A 87 -2.04 9.28 -3.75
CA PHE A 87 -2.68 9.47 -5.05
C PHE A 87 -3.45 8.22 -5.54
N VAL A 88 -3.02 7.01 -5.15
CA VAL A 88 -3.69 5.76 -5.56
C VAL A 88 -5.08 5.60 -4.93
N LEU A 89 -5.34 6.34 -3.86
CA LEU A 89 -6.63 6.32 -3.17
C LEU A 89 -7.74 6.88 -4.05
N ASN A 90 -7.42 7.87 -4.89
CA ASN A 90 -8.34 8.40 -5.90
C ASN A 90 -8.79 7.32 -6.90
N TYR A 91 -7.95 6.31 -7.14
CA TYR A 91 -8.26 5.23 -8.09
C TYR A 91 -9.10 4.13 -7.46
N ILE A 92 -8.87 3.80 -6.19
CA ILE A 92 -9.63 2.75 -5.49
C ILE A 92 -10.93 3.28 -4.86
N ASN A 93 -11.04 4.61 -4.66
CA ASN A 93 -12.18 5.32 -4.09
C ASN A 93 -12.75 4.63 -2.84
N PRO A 94 -11.99 4.54 -1.74
CA PRO A 94 -12.39 3.79 -0.56
C PRO A 94 -13.56 4.48 0.14
N LYS A 95 -14.53 3.70 0.63
CA LYS A 95 -15.81 4.26 1.09
C LYS A 95 -15.67 5.20 2.29
N LYS A 96 -14.84 4.91 3.30
CA LYS A 96 -14.73 5.73 4.53
C LYS A 96 -13.40 5.50 5.26
N SER A 97 -12.54 6.51 5.27
CA SER A 97 -11.35 6.69 6.13
C SER A 97 -9.99 6.19 5.61
N ILE A 98 -9.05 7.12 5.57
CA ILE A 98 -7.65 6.95 5.15
C ILE A 98 -6.78 7.38 6.33
N VAL A 99 -5.88 6.51 6.77
CA VAL A 99 -4.82 6.87 7.73
C VAL A 99 -3.53 6.98 6.93
N THR A 100 -3.00 8.20 6.82
CA THR A 100 -1.68 8.43 6.23
C THR A 100 -0.64 8.53 7.33
N CYS A 101 0.40 7.69 7.29
CA CYS A 101 1.54 7.84 8.19
C CYS A 101 2.44 8.99 7.70
N HIS A 102 2.81 9.89 8.62
CA HIS A 102 3.81 10.93 8.41
C HIS A 102 5.20 10.34 8.68
N ASP A 103 6.12 10.42 7.73
CA ASP A 103 7.55 10.39 8.02
C ASP A 103 7.93 11.84 8.37
N ILE A 104 8.50 12.07 9.56
CA ILE A 104 9.08 13.36 9.98
C ILE A 104 10.51 13.43 9.44
#